data_AF-A0A0U4AZG7-F1
#
_entry.id   AF-A0A0U4AZG7-F1
#
_cell.length_a   1.000
_cell.length_b   1.000
_cell.length_c   1.000
_cell.angle_alpha   90.00
_cell.angle_beta   90.00
_cell.angle_gamma   90.00
#
_symmetry.space_group_name_H-M   'P 1'
#
loop_
_entity.id
_entity.type
_entity.pdbx_description
1 polymer ?
#
loop_
_entity_poly.entity_id
_entity_poly.type
_entity_poly.pdbx_seq_one_letter_code
_entity_poly.pdbx_strand_id
1 'polypeptide(L)' 'MLRQIGATELLMVLGVAVLLFGGRKLPELARGSGQALRIFRQEMREEPPSSEEEPARTAE' A
#
# COMPACT_ATOMS: atom_id res chain seq x y z
N MET A 1 -3.05 -23.70 -0.13
CA MET A 1 -1.71 -23.73 0.52
C MET A 1 -1.17 -22.34 0.89
N LEU A 2 -1.65 -21.22 0.32
CA LEU A 2 -1.19 -19.86 0.64
C LEU A 2 -1.74 -19.24 1.94
N ARG A 3 -2.75 -19.85 2.59
CA ARG A 3 -3.33 -19.35 3.86
C ARG A 3 -2.47 -19.61 5.09
N GLN A 4 -1.35 -20.31 4.96
CA GLN A 4 -0.48 -20.67 6.07
C GLN A 4 0.75 -19.78 6.23
N ILE A 5 0.99 -18.81 5.34
CA ILE A 5 2.02 -17.81 5.59
C ILE A 5 1.50 -16.93 6.73
N GLY A 6 1.89 -17.28 7.95
CA GLY A 6 1.50 -16.60 9.15
C GLY A 6 2.22 -15.26 9.27
N ALA A 7 1.77 -14.45 10.23
CA ALA A 7 2.45 -13.20 10.58
C ALA A 7 3.93 -13.46 10.90
N THR A 8 4.25 -14.61 11.50
CA THR A 8 5.61 -15.03 11.85
C THR A 8 6.50 -15.22 10.63
N GLU A 9 6.08 -15.99 9.61
CA GLU A 9 6.87 -16.17 8.39
C GLU A 9 7.11 -14.83 7.67
N LEU A 10 6.08 -13.97 7.61
CA LEU A 10 6.22 -12.65 7.00
C LEU A 10 7.24 -11.79 7.76
N LEU A 11 7.24 -11.85 9.09
CA LEU A 11 8.20 -11.14 9.94
C LEU A 11 9.63 -11.69 9.74
N MET A 12 9.77 -13.00 9.57
CA MET A 12 11.07 -13.64 9.30
C MET A 12 11.64 -13.20 7.94
N VAL A 13 10.81 -13.22 6.89
CA VAL A 13 11.19 -12.74 5.56
C VAL A 13 11.53 -11.25 5.59
N LEU A 14 10.72 -10.45 6.28
CA LEU A 14 10.98 -9.02 6.45
C LEU A 14 12.31 -8.79 7.19
N GLY A 15 12.61 -9.60 8.21
CA GLY A 15 13.89 -9.56 8.93
C GLY A 15 15.08 -9.84 8.01
N VAL A 16 15.00 -10.87 7.16
CA VAL A 16 16.04 -11.17 6.16
C VAL A 16 16.16 -10.04 5.14
N ALA A 17 15.05 -9.51 4.64
CA ALA A 17 15.05 -8.38 3.71
C ALA A 17 15.72 -7.14 4.34
N VAL A 18 15.41 -6.83 5.61
CA VAL A 18 16.04 -5.74 6.35
C VAL A 18 17.53 -5.99 6.57
N LEU A 19 17.98 -7.23 6.73
CA LEU A 19 19.40 -7.55 6.85
C LEU A 19 20.16 -7.34 5.53
N LEU A 20 19.57 -7.74 4.40
CA LEU A 20 20.16 -7.60 3.07
C LEU A 20 20.17 -6.15 2.57
N PHE A 21 19.04 -5.46 2.71
CA PHE A 21 18.87 -4.09 2.23
C PHE A 21 19.31 -3.06 3.27
N GLY A 22 19.27 -3.38 4.57
CA GLY A 22 19.52 -2.45 5.66
C GLY A 22 18.24 -1.72 6.11
N GLY A 23 18.10 -1.50 7.43
CA GLY A 23 16.90 -0.89 8.03
C GLY A 23 16.58 0.54 7.58
N ARG A 24 17.53 1.25 6.95
CA ARG A 24 17.32 2.59 6.40
C ARG A 24 16.85 2.58 4.95
N LYS A 25 17.25 1.60 4.14
CA LYS A 25 16.92 1.54 2.71
C LYS A 25 15.49 1.08 2.45
N LEU A 26 14.96 0.14 3.24
CA LEU A 26 13.56 -0.29 3.12
C LEU A 26 12.56 0.88 3.21
N PRO A 27 12.59 1.73 4.27
CA PRO A 27 11.66 2.86 4.38
C PRO A 27 11.96 3.97 3.37
N GLU A 28 13.22 4.15 2.96
CA GLU A 28 13.60 5.12 1.93
C GLU A 28 13.00 4.75 0.56
N LEU A 29 13.13 3.48 0.15
CA LEU A 29 12.50 2.94 -1.06
C LEU A 29 10.97 3.03 -0.99
N ALA A 30 10.37 2.64 0.14
CA ALA A 30 8.93 2.71 0.33
C ALA A 30 8.39 4.15 0.24
N ARG A 31 9.12 5.13 0.77
CA ARG A 31 8.76 6.56 0.67
C ARG A 31 8.81 7.05 -0.78
N GLY A 32 9.88 6.75 -1.51
CA GLY A 32 10.01 7.13 -2.93
C GLY A 32 8.95 6.48 -3.82
N SER A 33 8.79 5.16 -3.71
CA SER A 33 7.77 4.42 -4.48
C SER A 33 6.35 4.80 -4.09
N GLY A 34 6.08 5.03 -2.81
CA GLY A 34 4.75 5.44 -2.33
C GLY A 34 4.36 6.83 -2.84
N GLN A 35 5.31 7.78 -2.87
CA GLN A 35 5.05 9.11 -3.43
C GLN A 35 4.79 9.06 -4.95
N ALA A 36 5.58 8.27 -5.69
CA ALA A 36 5.36 8.07 -7.12
C ALA A 36 4.00 7.42 -7.40
N LEU A 37 3.64 6.37 -6.65
CA LEU A 37 2.34 5.71 -6.79
C LEU A 37 1.19 6.63 -6.39
N ARG A 38 1.39 7.53 -5.41
CA ARG A 38 0.38 8.53 -5.01
C ARG A 38 0.10 9.51 -6.13
N ILE A 39 1.14 10.09 -6.72
CA ILE A 39 1.00 11.04 -7.85
C ILE A 39 0.33 10.34 -9.03
N PHE A 40 0.80 9.15 -9.38
CA PHE A 40 0.21 8.31 -10.43
C PHE A 40 -1.28 8.01 -10.18
N ARG A 41 -1.65 7.67 -8.94
CA ARG A 41 -3.05 7.44 -8.55
C ARG A 41 -3.89 8.72 -8.59
N GLN A 42 -3.31 9.88 -8.29
CA GLN A 42 -4.00 11.16 -8.35
C GLN A 42 -4.28 11.55 -9.80
N GLU A 43 -3.28 11.50 -10.68
CA GLU A 43 -3.44 11.83 -12.10
C GLU A 43 -4.38 10.86 -12.82
N MET A 44 -4.30 9.55 -12.50
CA MET A 44 -5.22 8.55 -13.06
C MET A 44 -6.66 8.66 -12.55
N ARG A 45 -6.90 9.39 -11.47
CA ARG A 45 -8.24 9.56 -10.87
C ARG A 45 -8.87 10.90 -11.24
N GLU A 46 -8.19 11.71 -12.06
CA GLU A 46 -8.73 12.93 -12.66
C GLU A 46 -9.59 12.68 -13.92
N GLU A 47 -9.80 11.42 -14.34
CA GLU A 47 -11.00 11.08 -15.11
C GLU A 47 -12.21 11.05 -14.15
N PRO A 48 -13.32 11.74 -14.50
CA PRO A 48 -14.40 12.00 -13.56
C PRO A 48 -14.95 10.69 -12.97
N PRO A 49 -15.40 10.71 -11.71
CA PRO A 49 -16.17 9.61 -11.16
C PRO A 49 -17.50 9.51 -11.93
N SER A 50 -17.51 8.76 -13.03
CA SER A 50 -18.72 8.08 -13.47
C SER A 50 -19.00 6.98 -12.47
N SER A 51 -19.77 7.31 -11.42
CA SER A 51 -20.60 6.38 -10.62
C SER A 51 -19.84 5.27 -9.86
N GLU A 52 -20.08 4.88 -8.62
CA GLU A 52 -21.04 5.08 -7.54
C GLU A 52 -20.17 4.94 -6.26
N GLU A 53 -20.39 5.66 -5.16
CA GLU A 53 -21.23 5.19 -4.05
C GLU A 53 -21.62 6.41 -3.18
N GLU A 54 -22.80 6.94 -3.45
CA GLU A 54 -23.71 7.55 -2.46
C GLU A 54 -24.92 6.61 -2.49
N PRO A 55 -25.20 5.84 -1.43
CA PRO A 55 -26.21 6.33 -0.50
C PRO A 55 -26.03 5.81 0.94
N ALA A 56 -26.01 6.71 1.93
CA ALA A 56 -26.76 6.58 3.18
C ALA A 56 -26.20 7.48 4.30
N ARG A 57 -26.63 8.75 4.32
CA ARG A 57 -27.30 9.27 5.52
C ARG A 57 -28.11 10.52 5.17
N THR A 58 -29.34 10.27 4.76
CA THR A 58 -30.46 11.21 4.90
C THR A 58 -30.40 11.82 6.30
N ALA A 59 -30.34 13.15 6.34
CA ALA A 59 -30.86 13.92 7.44
C ALA A 59 -32.39 13.84 7.38
N GLU A 60 -33.01 13.12 8.31
CA GLU A 60 -34.28 13.48 8.97
C GLU A 60 -34.41 12.66 10.26
#